data_AF-A0A2S6TDB1-F1
#
_entry.id   AF-A0A2S6TDB1-F1
#
_cell.length_a   1.000
_cell.length_b   1.000
_cell.length_c   1.000
_cell.angle_alpha   90.00
_cell.angle_beta   90.00
_cell.angle_gamma   90.00
#
_symmetry.space_group_name_H-M   'P 1'
#
loop_
_entity.id
_entity.type
_entity.pdbx_description
1 polymer ?
#
loop_
_entity_poly.entity_id
_entity_poly.type
_entity_poly.pdbx_seq_one_letter_code
_entity_poly.pdbx_strand_id
1 'polypeptide(L)'
;AIPSKDMAMRWYRESAKRGDPNASYRLSVPLQEIGKVKETDRHRENAQRQLVEEGCRLSEGNGYVQEPSKAYTSYLMAAKLGAETRQERRSLEKILSTNQIESARKEAGARLSDLAVR
;
A
#
# COMPACT_ATOMS: atom_id res chain seq x y z
N ALA A 1 23.46 13.04 -9.30
CA ALA A 1 22.38 14.05 -9.39
C ALA A 1 21.13 13.45 -8.79
N ILE A 2 20.58 14.07 -7.74
CA ILE A 2 19.28 13.67 -7.21
C ILE A 2 18.26 14.00 -8.32
N PRO A 3 17.45 13.04 -8.82
CA PRO A 3 16.45 13.36 -9.83
C PRO A 3 15.55 14.47 -9.28
N SER A 4 15.32 15.51 -10.10
CA SER A 4 14.39 16.58 -9.73
C SER A 4 13.00 15.99 -9.44
N LYS A 5 12.22 16.67 -8.62
CA LYS A 5 10.85 16.26 -8.25
C LYS A 5 10.01 15.88 -9.48
N ASP A 6 10.20 16.57 -10.59
CA ASP A 6 9.55 16.28 -11.87
C ASP A 6 9.98 14.95 -12.51
N MET A 7 11.27 14.62 -12.43
CA MET A 7 11.76 13.32 -12.89
C MET A 7 11.23 12.18 -12.01
N ALA A 8 11.18 12.36 -10.69
CA ALA A 8 10.60 11.38 -9.77
C ALA A 8 9.10 11.15 -10.05
N MET A 9 8.32 12.21 -10.25
CA MET A 9 6.92 12.11 -10.66
C MET A 9 6.75 11.36 -11.98
N ARG A 10 7.67 11.52 -12.94
CA ARG A 10 7.62 10.78 -14.20
C ARG A 10 7.84 9.28 -13.97
N TRP A 11 8.81 8.89 -13.14
CA TRP A 11 9.06 7.49 -12.81
C TRP A 11 7.90 6.86 -12.03
N TYR A 12 7.38 7.57 -11.03
CA TYR A 12 6.24 7.09 -10.28
C TYR A 12 5.00 6.94 -11.17
N ARG A 13 4.79 7.80 -12.17
CA ARG A 13 3.71 7.62 -13.16
C ARG A 13 3.86 6.33 -13.95
N GLU A 14 5.06 6.02 -14.40
CA GLU A 14 5.30 4.78 -15.15
C GLU A 14 5.14 3.54 -14.26
N SER A 15 5.61 3.57 -13.00
CA SER A 15 5.40 2.47 -12.06
C SER A 15 3.94 2.32 -11.65
N ALA A 16 3.22 3.42 -11.41
CA ALA A 16 1.79 3.41 -11.10
C ALA A 16 0.96 2.82 -12.26
N LYS A 17 1.32 3.12 -13.51
CA LYS A 17 0.71 2.49 -14.70
C LYS A 17 0.92 0.97 -14.75
N ARG A 18 2.03 0.48 -14.18
CA ARG A 18 2.35 -0.96 -14.09
C ARG A 18 1.69 -1.66 -12.90
N GLY A 19 0.89 -0.93 -12.11
CA GLY A 19 0.19 -1.49 -10.95
C GLY A 19 1.04 -1.53 -9.68
N ASP A 20 2.01 -0.62 -9.54
CA ASP A 20 2.73 -0.45 -8.27
C ASP A 20 1.92 0.44 -7.30
N PRO A 21 1.41 -0.11 -6.18
CA PRO A 21 0.62 0.66 -5.21
C PRO A 21 1.45 1.74 -4.53
N ASN A 22 2.74 1.48 -4.32
CA ASN A 22 3.65 2.41 -3.67
C ASN A 22 3.88 3.63 -4.55
N ALA A 23 4.08 3.41 -5.86
CA ALA A 23 4.22 4.48 -6.83
C ALA A 23 2.94 5.32 -6.97
N SER A 24 1.78 4.67 -6.96
CA SER A 24 0.48 5.36 -6.98
C SER A 24 0.31 6.27 -5.76
N TYR A 25 0.64 5.78 -4.56
CA TYR A 25 0.60 6.61 -3.36
C TYR A 25 1.64 7.75 -3.37
N ARG A 26 2.89 7.47 -3.77
CA ARG A 26 3.97 8.48 -3.91
C ARG A 26 3.63 9.59 -4.89
N LEU A 27 2.81 9.34 -5.91
CA LEU A 27 2.29 10.39 -6.79
C LEU A 27 1.21 11.24 -6.14
N SER A 28 0.37 10.63 -5.29
CA SER A 28 -0.74 11.34 -4.66
C SER A 28 -0.24 12.48 -3.75
N VAL A 29 0.90 12.29 -3.08
CA VAL A 29 1.50 13.29 -2.17
C VAL A 29 1.83 14.62 -2.89
N PRO A 30 2.69 14.66 -3.92
CA PRO A 30 2.98 15.90 -4.64
C PRO A 30 1.78 16.44 -5.42
N LEU A 31 0.86 15.59 -5.88
CA LEU A 31 -0.38 16.04 -6.52
C LEU A 31 -1.30 16.80 -5.53
N GLN A 32 -1.34 16.36 -4.27
CA GLN A 32 -2.07 17.02 -3.21
C GLN A 32 -1.48 18.40 -2.91
N GLU A 33 -0.14 18.49 -2.82
CA GLU A 33 0.57 19.75 -2.57
C GLU A 33 0.31 20.82 -3.63
N ILE A 34 0.20 20.42 -4.91
CA ILE A 34 -0.10 21.34 -6.03
C ILE A 34 -1.60 21.52 -6.28
N GLY A 35 -2.46 21.07 -5.36
CA GLY A 35 -3.91 21.28 -5.41
C GLY A 35 -4.66 20.43 -6.45
N LYS A 36 -4.03 19.38 -7.00
CA LYS A 36 -4.66 18.45 -7.95
C LYS A 36 -5.45 17.36 -7.23
N VAL A 37 -6.51 17.77 -6.54
CA VAL A 37 -7.33 16.90 -5.67
C VAL A 37 -7.89 15.69 -6.43
N LYS A 38 -8.47 15.89 -7.62
CA LYS A 38 -9.02 14.78 -8.43
C LYS A 38 -7.98 13.73 -8.84
N GLU A 39 -6.77 14.17 -9.20
CA GLU A 39 -5.69 13.24 -9.56
C GLU A 39 -5.16 12.53 -8.30
N THR A 40 -5.07 13.26 -7.18
CA THR A 40 -4.69 12.72 -5.86
C THR A 40 -5.61 11.57 -5.45
N ASP A 41 -6.92 11.80 -5.49
CA ASP A 41 -7.92 10.82 -5.07
C ASP A 41 -7.85 9.58 -5.96
N ARG A 42 -7.79 9.75 -7.28
CA ARG A 42 -7.63 8.64 -8.23
C ARG A 42 -6.39 7.79 -7.95
N HIS A 43 -5.27 8.43 -7.65
CA HIS A 43 -4.02 7.74 -7.35
C HIS A 43 -4.07 7.01 -5.99
N ARG A 44 -4.77 7.57 -4.99
CA ARG A 44 -5.00 6.90 -3.70
C ARG A 44 -5.93 5.70 -3.83
N GLU A 45 -7.03 5.82 -4.55
CA GLU A 45 -7.95 4.70 -4.83
C GLU A 45 -7.25 3.57 -5.59
N ASN A 46 -6.39 3.91 -6.56
CA ASN A 46 -5.56 2.92 -7.25
C ASN A 46 -4.62 2.19 -6.31
N ALA A 47 -3.91 2.91 -5.45
CA ALA A 47 -3.02 2.32 -4.45
C ALA A 47 -3.81 1.43 -3.47
N GLN A 48 -4.97 1.89 -3.03
CA GLN A 48 -5.87 1.16 -2.15
C GLN A 48 -6.25 -0.20 -2.74
N ARG A 49 -6.79 -0.20 -3.97
CA ARG A 49 -7.21 -1.41 -4.68
C ARG A 49 -6.05 -2.37 -4.87
N GLN A 50 -4.89 -1.89 -5.32
CA GLN A 50 -3.72 -2.73 -5.58
C GLN A 50 -3.18 -3.36 -4.30
N LEU A 51 -3.20 -2.66 -3.17
CA LEU A 51 -2.80 -3.22 -1.87
C LEU A 51 -3.78 -4.28 -1.36
N VAL A 52 -5.08 -4.10 -1.62
CA VAL A 52 -6.10 -5.13 -1.32
C VAL A 52 -5.86 -6.35 -2.20
N GLU A 53 -5.66 -6.18 -3.50
CA GLU A 53 -5.36 -7.27 -4.45
C GLU A 53 -4.06 -8.00 -4.09
N GLU A 54 -3.03 -7.28 -3.66
CA GLU A 54 -1.79 -7.86 -3.16
C GLU A 54 -2.03 -8.69 -1.89
N GLY A 55 -2.79 -8.15 -0.93
CA GLY A 55 -3.20 -8.89 0.27
C GLY A 55 -4.00 -10.16 -0.06
N CYS A 56 -4.93 -10.07 -1.01
CA CYS A 56 -5.70 -11.22 -1.49
C CYS A 56 -4.78 -12.26 -2.10
N ARG A 57 -3.89 -11.87 -3.02
CA ARG A 57 -2.94 -12.81 -3.65
C ARG A 57 -2.01 -13.50 -2.64
N LEU A 58 -1.59 -12.78 -1.60
CA LEU A 58 -0.73 -13.34 -0.55
C LEU A 58 -1.49 -14.24 0.43
N SER A 59 -2.81 -14.06 0.53
CA SER A 59 -3.69 -14.89 1.36
C SER A 59 -4.34 -16.06 0.62
N GLU A 60 -4.57 -15.94 -0.68
CA GLU A 60 -5.15 -16.93 -1.57
C GLU A 60 -4.05 -17.75 -2.26
N GLY A 61 -3.62 -18.85 -1.65
CA GLY A 61 -2.72 -19.80 -2.29
C GLY A 61 -3.24 -21.23 -2.23
N ASN A 62 -3.82 -21.77 -3.30
CA ASN A 62 -4.19 -23.21 -3.42
C ASN A 62 -4.83 -23.84 -2.16
N GLY A 63 -5.61 -23.08 -1.37
CA GLY A 63 -6.24 -23.55 -0.12
C GLY A 63 -5.46 -23.30 1.18
N TYR A 64 -4.26 -22.72 1.13
CA TYR A 64 -3.45 -22.29 2.29
C TYR A 64 -2.95 -20.86 2.15
N VAL A 65 -2.98 -20.11 3.26
CA VAL A 65 -2.38 -18.78 3.33
C VAL A 65 -0.86 -18.91 3.23
N GLN A 66 -0.27 -18.47 2.11
CA GLN A 66 1.17 -18.63 1.88
C GLN A 66 1.97 -17.68 2.78
N GLU A 67 1.56 -16.41 2.83
CA GLU A 67 2.32 -15.35 3.48
C GLU A 67 1.41 -14.47 4.36
N PRO A 68 0.89 -14.99 5.48
CA PRO A 68 -0.14 -14.32 6.27
C PRO A 68 0.33 -12.97 6.82
N SER A 69 1.61 -12.87 7.21
CA SER A 69 2.17 -11.62 7.73
C SER A 69 2.28 -10.55 6.64
N LYS A 70 2.72 -10.91 5.42
CA LYS A 70 2.79 -9.94 4.30
C LYS A 70 1.40 -9.51 3.84
N ALA A 71 0.45 -10.46 3.75
CA ALA A 71 -0.95 -10.14 3.45
C ALA A 71 -1.52 -9.13 4.47
N TYR A 72 -1.27 -9.37 5.76
CA TYR A 72 -1.70 -8.47 6.83
C TYR A 72 -1.05 -7.08 6.72
N THR A 73 0.25 -7.01 6.41
CA THR A 73 0.95 -5.74 6.13
C THR A 73 0.28 -4.98 4.98
N SER A 74 -0.03 -5.64 3.86
CA SER A 74 -0.67 -4.99 2.70
C SER A 74 -2.08 -4.52 3.02
N TYR A 75 -2.88 -5.30 3.75
CA TYR A 75 -4.20 -4.87 4.21
C TYR A 75 -4.17 -3.70 5.20
N LEU A 76 -3.15 -3.64 6.07
CA LEU A 76 -2.93 -2.49 6.96
C LEU A 76 -2.58 -1.23 6.17
N MET A 77 -1.72 -1.36 5.15
CA MET A 77 -1.40 -0.23 4.28
C MET A 77 -2.65 0.26 3.55
N ALA A 78 -3.43 -0.66 2.96
CA ALA A 78 -4.70 -0.33 2.31
C ALA A 78 -5.67 0.38 3.26
N ALA A 79 -5.80 -0.11 4.50
CA ALA A 79 -6.67 0.49 5.51
C ALA A 79 -6.27 1.94 5.86
N LYS A 80 -4.96 2.22 5.95
CA LYS A 80 -4.49 3.60 6.18
C LYS A 80 -4.80 4.53 5.00
N LEU A 81 -4.97 3.98 3.79
CA LEU A 81 -5.40 4.73 2.61
C LEU A 81 -6.93 4.85 2.50
N GLY A 82 -7.69 4.23 3.41
CA GLY A 82 -9.16 4.27 3.43
C GLY A 82 -9.86 2.97 3.02
N ALA A 83 -9.13 1.89 2.76
CA ALA A 83 -9.75 0.60 2.43
C ALA A 83 -10.49 -0.03 3.61
N GLU A 84 -11.66 -0.60 3.31
CA GLU A 84 -12.35 -1.53 4.20
C GLU A 84 -11.70 -2.93 4.11
N THR A 85 -10.69 -3.20 4.94
CA THR A 85 -9.99 -4.51 5.03
C THR A 85 -10.20 -5.23 6.36
N ARG A 86 -11.27 -4.86 7.08
CA ARG A 86 -11.50 -5.33 8.46
C ARG A 86 -11.68 -6.85 8.51
N GLN A 87 -12.39 -7.41 7.54
CA GLN A 87 -12.75 -8.82 7.53
C GLN A 87 -11.53 -9.71 7.20
N GLU A 88 -10.73 -9.30 6.22
CA GLU A 88 -9.52 -9.99 5.78
C GLU A 88 -8.48 -10.01 6.89
N ARG A 89 -8.27 -8.85 7.53
CA ARG A 89 -7.38 -8.74 8.70
C ARG A 89 -7.82 -9.62 9.85
N ARG A 90 -9.12 -9.67 10.16
CA ARG A 90 -9.67 -10.52 11.22
C ARG A 90 -9.44 -12.01 10.95
N SER A 91 -9.51 -12.45 9.70
CA SER A 91 -9.20 -13.84 9.32
C SER A 91 -7.72 -14.17 9.55
N LEU A 92 -6.82 -13.24 9.23
CA LEU A 92 -5.38 -13.41 9.44
C LEU A 92 -4.99 -13.31 10.92
N GLU A 93 -5.66 -12.48 11.72
CA GLU A 93 -5.44 -12.37 13.17
C GLU A 93 -5.71 -13.68 13.93
N LYS A 94 -6.50 -14.59 13.36
CA LYS A 94 -6.73 -15.92 13.95
C LYS A 94 -5.54 -16.89 13.80
N ILE A 95 -4.67 -16.64 12.81
CA ILE A 95 -3.54 -17.51 12.47
C ILE A 95 -2.19 -16.87 12.76
N LEU A 96 -2.14 -15.55 12.90
CA LEU A 96 -0.93 -14.80 13.25
C LEU A 96 -0.78 -14.71 14.77
N SER A 97 0.47 -14.81 15.24
CA SER A 97 0.81 -14.49 16.64
C SER A 97 0.83 -12.97 16.87
N THR A 98 0.70 -12.56 18.14
CA THR A 98 0.81 -11.16 18.55
C THR A 98 2.09 -10.50 18.03
N ASN A 99 3.23 -11.20 18.11
CA ASN A 99 4.52 -10.69 17.62
C ASN A 99 4.51 -10.45 16.11
N GLN A 100 3.88 -11.33 15.33
CA GLN A 100 3.77 -11.16 13.88
C GLN A 100 2.84 -9.99 13.51
N ILE A 101 1.74 -9.82 14.25
CA ILE A 101 0.82 -8.68 14.07
C ILE A 101 1.55 -7.36 14.36
N GLU A 102 2.28 -7.28 15.47
CA GLU A 102 3.04 -6.08 15.85
C GLU A 102 4.13 -5.76 14.83
N SER A 103 4.87 -6.78 14.39
CA SER A 103 5.91 -6.63 13.35
C SER A 103 5.31 -6.11 12.04
N ALA A 104 4.20 -6.70 11.58
CA ALA A 104 3.49 -6.24 10.38
C ALA A 104 2.94 -4.81 10.50
N ARG A 105 2.45 -4.41 11.69
CA ARG A 105 2.03 -3.02 11.96
C ARG A 105 3.19 -2.05 11.86
N LYS A 106 4.33 -2.39 12.45
CA LYS A 106 5.55 -1.58 12.39
C LYS A 106 6.06 -1.47 10.96
N GLU A 107 6.05 -2.58 10.22
CA GLU A 107 6.47 -2.62 8.82
C GLU A 107 5.54 -1.77 7.92
N ALA A 108 4.22 -1.93 8.05
CA ALA A 108 3.26 -1.12 7.29
C ALA A 108 3.43 0.38 7.59
N GLY A 109 3.70 0.73 8.86
CA GLY A 109 4.04 2.09 9.26
C GLY A 109 5.32 2.59 8.58
N ALA A 110 6.42 1.84 8.71
CA ALA A 110 7.71 2.21 8.14
C ALA A 110 7.66 2.36 6.62
N ARG A 111 6.99 1.44 5.92
CA ARG A 111 6.79 1.51 4.47
C ARG A 111 6.06 2.79 4.10
N LEU A 112 4.89 3.07 4.69
CA LEU A 112 4.12 4.28 4.39
C LEU A 112 4.87 5.58 4.73
N SER A 113 5.63 5.59 5.83
CA SER A 113 6.50 6.72 6.17
C SER A 113 7.60 6.94 5.13
N ASP A 114 8.25 5.88 4.63
CA ASP A 114 9.24 6.00 3.54
C ASP A 114 8.61 6.48 2.23
N LEU A 115 7.36 6.10 1.96
CA LEU A 115 6.62 6.61 0.79
C LEU A 115 6.25 8.10 0.91
N ALA A 116 6.20 8.67 2.12
CA ALA A 116 5.80 10.05 2.37
C ALA A 116 6.99 11.03 2.42
N VAL A 117 8.22 10.56 2.67
CA VAL A 117 9.39 11.40 3.00
C VAL A 117 10.37 11.55 1.83
N ARG A 118 10.23 10.80 0.73
CA ARG A 118 11.17 10.78 -0.41
C ARG A 118 10.51 11.01 -1.76
#